data_AF-A0A0L0SBS5-F1
#
_entry.id   AF-A0A0L0SBS5-F1
#
_cell.length_a   1.000
_cell.length_b   1.000
_cell.length_c   1.000
_cell.angle_alpha   90.00
_cell.angle_beta   90.00
_cell.angle_gamma   90.00
#
_symmetry.space_group_name_H-M   'P 1'
#
loop_
_entity.id
_entity.type
_entity.pdbx_description
1 polymer ?
#
loop_
_entity_poly.entity_id
_entity_poly.type
_entity_poly.pdbx_seq_one_letter_code
_entity_poly.pdbx_strand_id
1 'polypeptide(L)'
;MTKPAKPSSLPAKDAGALKKHSKEDITELVNEVRSLERAVLLSNANINNMVKIAKFAGESHPHRVIYAAIHAQRRLFAHFHDKGAMTKAAATSTDAVAAQLAQWLRKQYQSFVGRLLDLVDADDVSLQVAAVKLLLDLTAVSSADLQQLDPATIFDNVFFIQVVHRIFTAREWSTVFTRDVLDLLLEKDDVRFYLLKNLTKLIQNELSDTSSAAPALRKRGAFPDLLK
;
A
#
# COMPACT_ATOMS: atom_id res chain seq x y z
N MET A 1 36.53 5.79 -61.15
CA MET A 1 35.11 5.37 -61.04
C MET A 1 35.05 4.07 -60.25
N THR A 2 34.80 4.13 -58.94
CA THR A 2 34.40 2.99 -58.10
C THR A 2 33.73 3.55 -56.85
N LYS A 3 32.46 3.20 -56.64
CA LYS A 3 31.54 3.73 -55.61
C LYS A 3 31.93 3.25 -54.19
N PRO A 4 31.75 4.06 -53.14
CA PRO A 4 31.82 3.59 -51.76
C PRO A 4 30.50 2.91 -51.32
N ALA A 5 30.64 1.77 -50.62
CA ALA A 5 29.54 1.00 -50.07
C ALA A 5 28.95 1.65 -48.80
N LYS A 6 27.62 1.59 -48.71
CA LYS A 6 26.74 2.21 -47.71
C LYS A 6 26.74 1.36 -46.42
N PRO A 7 26.86 1.95 -45.21
CA PRO A 7 26.69 1.18 -43.98
C PRO A 7 25.20 0.85 -43.78
N SER A 8 24.92 -0.45 -43.65
CA SER A 8 23.61 -1.03 -43.36
C SER A 8 23.18 -0.65 -41.94
N SER A 9 22.07 0.07 -41.84
CA SER A 9 21.38 0.40 -40.60
C SER A 9 20.63 -0.82 -40.07
N LEU A 10 21.03 -1.35 -38.92
CA LEU A 10 20.21 -2.23 -38.09
C LEU A 10 19.09 -1.40 -37.44
N PRO A 11 17.81 -1.82 -37.50
CA PRO A 11 16.72 -1.12 -36.84
C PRO A 11 16.72 -1.44 -35.34
N ALA A 12 16.97 -0.43 -34.51
CA ALA A 12 16.66 -0.47 -33.08
C ALA A 12 15.14 -0.51 -32.90
N LYS A 13 14.60 -1.70 -32.65
CA LYS A 13 13.20 -1.92 -32.27
C LYS A 13 13.05 -1.92 -30.75
N ASP A 14 12.06 -1.14 -30.32
CA ASP A 14 11.27 -1.32 -29.10
C ASP A 14 11.96 -1.12 -27.75
N ALA A 15 12.48 0.10 -27.53
CA ALA A 15 12.42 0.69 -26.20
C ALA A 15 11.03 1.33 -26.03
N GLY A 16 10.17 0.69 -25.23
CA GLY A 16 8.84 1.20 -24.89
C GLY A 16 8.95 2.61 -24.32
N ALA A 17 8.51 3.60 -25.11
CA ALA A 17 8.43 4.97 -24.66
C ALA A 17 7.39 5.06 -23.54
N LEU A 18 7.85 5.22 -22.30
CA LEU A 18 7.04 5.77 -21.22
C LEU A 18 6.43 7.07 -21.74
N LYS A 19 5.11 7.09 -21.98
CA LYS A 19 4.39 8.29 -22.44
C LYS A 19 4.65 9.39 -21.42
N LYS A 20 5.43 10.39 -21.81
CA LYS A 20 5.69 11.57 -20.99
C LYS A 20 4.39 12.37 -20.90
N HIS A 21 3.67 12.22 -19.80
CA HIS A 21 2.45 12.99 -19.54
C HIS A 21 2.78 14.48 -19.45
N SER A 22 1.97 15.33 -20.08
CA SER A 22 2.08 16.77 -19.90
C SER A 22 1.69 17.16 -18.46
N LYS A 23 2.09 18.35 -18.00
CA LYS A 23 1.73 18.83 -16.65
C LYS A 23 0.22 19.05 -16.54
N GLU A 24 -0.39 19.46 -17.64
CA GLU A 24 -1.82 19.61 -17.84
C GLU A 24 -2.51 18.24 -17.68
N ASP A 25 -2.03 17.20 -18.36
CA ASP A 25 -2.57 15.82 -18.25
C ASP A 25 -2.53 15.32 -16.80
N ILE A 26 -1.41 15.53 -16.09
CA ILE A 26 -1.28 15.11 -14.69
C ILE A 26 -2.32 15.81 -13.81
N THR A 27 -2.56 17.09 -14.06
CA THR A 27 -3.51 17.88 -13.28
C THR A 27 -4.95 17.44 -13.55
N GLU A 28 -5.28 17.12 -14.80
CA GLU A 28 -6.56 16.53 -15.18
C GLU A 28 -6.80 15.19 -14.50
N LEU A 29 -5.82 14.28 -14.52
CA LEU A 29 -5.91 12.97 -13.87
C LEU A 29 -6.10 13.09 -12.34
N VAL A 30 -5.39 14.02 -11.69
CA VAL A 30 -5.58 14.29 -10.25
C VAL A 30 -6.98 14.83 -9.97
N ASN A 31 -7.51 15.69 -10.83
CA ASN A 31 -8.87 16.22 -10.70
C ASN A 31 -9.93 15.13 -10.95
N GLU A 32 -9.68 14.20 -11.87
CA GLU A 32 -10.52 13.03 -12.08
C GLU A 32 -10.59 12.17 -10.82
N VAL A 33 -9.45 11.82 -10.21
CA VAL A 33 -9.40 11.08 -8.94
C VAL A 33 -10.26 11.77 -7.86
N ARG A 34 -10.13 13.09 -7.71
CA ARG A 34 -10.90 13.88 -6.73
C ARG A 34 -12.40 13.92 -7.05
N SER A 35 -12.77 13.93 -8.33
CA SER A 35 -14.16 13.91 -8.78
C SER A 35 -14.80 12.55 -8.48
N LEU A 36 -14.09 11.47 -8.82
CA LEU A 36 -14.51 10.09 -8.53
C LEU A 36 -14.69 9.87 -7.03
N GLU A 37 -13.75 10.36 -6.21
CA GLU A 37 -13.84 10.30 -4.75
C GLU A 37 -15.10 10.99 -4.23
N ARG A 38 -15.33 12.24 -4.65
CA ARG A 38 -16.53 13.00 -4.25
C ARG A 38 -17.81 12.29 -4.64
N ALA A 39 -17.86 11.69 -5.83
CA ALA A 39 -19.03 10.95 -6.28
C ALA A 39 -19.36 9.75 -5.37
N VAL A 40 -18.34 9.04 -4.88
CA VAL A 40 -18.52 7.92 -3.92
C VAL A 40 -19.00 8.44 -2.57
N LEU A 41 -18.39 9.50 -2.05
CA LEU A 41 -18.76 10.09 -0.75
C LEU A 41 -20.20 10.62 -0.73
N LEU A 42 -20.68 11.14 -1.86
CA LEU A 42 -22.06 11.63 -2.01
C LEU A 42 -23.08 10.50 -2.15
N SER A 43 -22.73 9.38 -2.79
CA SER A 43 -23.66 8.28 -3.02
C SER A 43 -22.97 6.93 -3.18
N ASN A 44 -23.46 5.94 -2.44
CA ASN A 44 -23.05 4.54 -2.56
C ASN A 44 -23.35 3.95 -3.95
N ALA A 45 -24.23 4.56 -4.75
CA ALA A 45 -24.46 4.14 -6.14
C ALA A 45 -23.18 4.24 -7.00
N ASN A 46 -22.25 5.12 -6.60
CA ASN A 46 -20.98 5.33 -7.29
C ASN A 46 -19.83 4.46 -6.76
N ILE A 47 -20.09 3.49 -5.89
CA ILE A 47 -19.03 2.73 -5.19
C ILE A 47 -18.03 2.03 -6.14
N ASN A 48 -18.46 1.69 -7.35
CA ASN A 48 -17.60 1.13 -8.40
C ASN A 48 -16.47 2.09 -8.81
N ASN A 49 -16.60 3.40 -8.55
CA ASN A 49 -15.51 4.36 -8.77
C ASN A 49 -14.31 4.12 -7.85
N MET A 50 -14.45 3.41 -6.72
CA MET A 50 -13.29 3.00 -5.91
C MET A 50 -12.30 2.16 -6.70
N VAL A 51 -12.79 1.27 -7.58
CA VAL A 51 -11.95 0.44 -8.44
C VAL A 51 -11.23 1.29 -9.49
N LYS A 52 -11.87 2.36 -9.99
CA LYS A 52 -11.23 3.31 -10.91
C LYS A 52 -10.11 4.08 -10.20
N ILE A 53 -10.35 4.54 -8.98
CA ILE A 53 -9.32 5.21 -8.16
C ILE A 53 -8.16 4.25 -7.88
N ALA A 54 -8.43 2.98 -7.56
CA ALA A 54 -7.38 1.98 -7.36
C ALA A 54 -6.48 1.79 -8.60
N LYS A 55 -7.04 1.89 -9.82
CA LYS A 55 -6.25 1.85 -11.06
C LYS A 55 -5.29 3.02 -11.17
N PHE A 56 -5.69 4.22 -10.73
CA PHE A 56 -4.82 5.40 -10.69
C PHE A 56 -3.64 5.26 -9.71
N ALA A 57 -3.76 4.37 -8.72
CA ALA A 57 -2.66 4.04 -7.81
C ALA A 57 -1.62 3.07 -8.42
N GLY A 58 -1.86 2.53 -9.62
CA GLY A 58 -0.95 1.62 -10.31
C GLY A 58 0.33 2.29 -10.81
N GLU A 59 1.39 1.50 -10.98
CA GLU A 59 2.76 1.94 -11.33
C GLU A 59 2.89 2.66 -12.68
N SER A 60 1.93 2.46 -13.58
CA SER A 60 1.92 3.12 -14.88
C SER A 60 1.59 4.61 -14.84
N HIS A 61 1.14 5.13 -13.69
CA HIS A 61 0.71 6.52 -13.56
C HIS A 61 1.81 7.42 -12.99
N PRO A 62 1.80 8.72 -13.30
CA PRO A 62 2.71 9.68 -12.68
C PRO A 62 2.59 9.69 -11.15
N HIS A 63 3.71 9.86 -10.43
CA HIS A 63 3.74 9.77 -8.96
C HIS A 63 2.71 10.67 -8.27
N ARG A 64 2.48 11.87 -8.81
CA ARG A 64 1.48 12.81 -8.28
C ARG A 64 0.04 12.26 -8.38
N VAL A 65 -0.27 11.49 -9.42
CA VAL A 65 -1.57 10.83 -9.60
C VAL A 65 -1.69 9.67 -8.61
N ILE A 66 -0.64 8.85 -8.49
CA ILE A 66 -0.59 7.74 -7.51
C ILE A 66 -0.81 8.28 -6.09
N TYR A 67 -0.09 9.34 -5.72
CA TYR A 67 -0.23 10.02 -4.44
C TYR A 67 -1.68 10.48 -4.19
N ALA A 68 -2.30 11.13 -5.17
CA ALA A 68 -3.70 11.55 -5.04
C ALA A 68 -4.65 10.35 -4.87
N ALA A 69 -4.41 9.25 -5.59
CA ALA A 69 -5.23 8.04 -5.57
C ALA A 69 -5.16 7.31 -4.22
N ILE A 70 -3.98 7.07 -3.66
CA ILE A 70 -3.84 6.37 -2.37
C ILE A 70 -4.47 7.16 -1.22
N HIS A 71 -4.36 8.50 -1.24
CA HIS A 71 -4.99 9.35 -0.24
C HIS A 71 -6.51 9.41 -0.41
N ALA A 72 -7.03 9.40 -1.64
CA ALA A 72 -8.47 9.27 -1.89
C ALA A 72 -9.00 7.93 -1.39
N GLN A 73 -8.31 6.81 -1.68
CA GLN A 73 -8.68 5.49 -1.14
C GLN A 73 -8.70 5.50 0.39
N ARG A 74 -7.69 6.05 1.05
CA ARG A 74 -7.66 6.15 2.52
C ARG A 74 -8.89 6.85 3.08
N ARG A 75 -9.32 7.96 2.47
CA ARG A 75 -10.51 8.73 2.90
C ARG A 75 -11.81 7.98 2.62
N LEU A 76 -11.90 7.28 1.49
CA LEU A 76 -13.06 6.43 1.19
C LEU A 76 -13.18 5.27 2.19
N PHE A 77 -12.07 4.60 2.52
CA PHE A 77 -12.10 3.53 3.53
C PHE A 77 -12.42 4.08 4.93
N ALA A 78 -11.91 5.26 5.29
CA ALA A 78 -12.33 5.94 6.53
C ALA A 78 -13.85 6.14 6.55
N HIS A 79 -14.41 6.69 5.47
CA HIS A 79 -15.84 6.94 5.35
C HIS A 79 -16.70 5.67 5.50
N PHE A 80 -16.30 4.56 4.88
CA PHE A 80 -17.02 3.29 5.01
C PHE A 80 -16.81 2.61 6.36
N HIS A 81 -15.64 2.82 6.98
CA HIS A 81 -15.34 2.36 8.32
C HIS A 81 -16.21 3.07 9.35
N ASP A 82 -16.28 4.42 9.32
CA ASP A 82 -17.10 5.24 10.21
C ASP A 82 -18.60 4.91 10.11
N LYS A 83 -19.05 4.50 8.91
CA LYS A 83 -20.43 4.03 8.67
C LYS A 83 -20.70 2.60 9.15
N GLY A 84 -19.70 1.90 9.68
CA GLY A 84 -19.80 0.51 10.11
C GLY A 84 -19.93 -0.49 8.95
N ALA A 85 -19.78 -0.06 7.70
CA ALA A 85 -20.01 -0.90 6.50
C ALA A 85 -18.93 -1.98 6.31
N MET A 86 -17.84 -1.91 7.07
CA MET A 86 -16.74 -2.87 7.05
C MET A 86 -16.67 -3.77 8.30
N THR A 87 -17.64 -3.64 9.23
CA THR A 87 -17.65 -4.37 10.52
C THR A 87 -18.07 -5.83 10.38
N LYS A 88 -17.65 -6.71 11.30
CA LYS A 88 -18.03 -8.14 11.28
C LYS A 88 -19.55 -8.32 11.25
N ALA A 89 -20.26 -7.49 12.01
CA ALA A 89 -21.73 -7.43 12.00
C ALA A 89 -22.32 -7.15 10.60
N ALA A 90 -21.74 -6.21 9.85
CA ALA A 90 -22.20 -5.92 8.49
C ALA A 90 -22.03 -7.12 7.54
N ALA A 91 -20.98 -7.92 7.72
CA ALA A 91 -20.71 -9.10 6.88
C ALA A 91 -21.56 -10.34 7.25
N THR A 92 -22.08 -10.40 8.46
CA THR A 92 -23.00 -11.45 8.92
C THR A 92 -24.45 -10.97 8.94
N SER A 93 -24.75 -9.86 8.28
CA SER A 93 -26.10 -9.31 8.17
C SER A 93 -27.03 -10.28 7.47
N THR A 94 -28.30 -10.31 7.90
CA THR A 94 -29.37 -11.04 7.19
C THR A 94 -29.72 -10.39 5.85
N ASP A 95 -29.35 -9.13 5.66
CA ASP A 95 -29.40 -8.48 4.36
C ASP A 95 -28.20 -8.93 3.50
N ALA A 96 -28.51 -9.76 2.50
CA ALA A 96 -27.53 -10.31 1.58
C ALA A 96 -26.74 -9.22 0.82
N VAL A 97 -27.38 -8.09 0.49
CA VAL A 97 -26.72 -6.99 -0.22
C VAL A 97 -25.71 -6.31 0.69
N ALA A 98 -26.08 -6.03 1.93
CA ALA A 98 -25.18 -5.45 2.93
C ALA A 98 -23.99 -6.38 3.24
N ALA A 99 -24.24 -7.68 3.38
CA ALA A 99 -23.20 -8.68 3.63
C ALA A 99 -22.20 -8.79 2.45
N GLN A 100 -22.71 -8.85 1.21
CA GLN A 100 -21.88 -8.84 0.01
C GLN A 100 -21.06 -7.56 -0.12
N LEU A 101 -21.66 -6.41 0.19
CA LEU A 101 -20.98 -5.13 0.15
C LEU A 101 -19.83 -5.07 1.17
N ALA A 102 -20.07 -5.50 2.40
CA ALA A 102 -19.05 -5.54 3.44
C ALA A 102 -17.87 -6.45 3.06
N GLN A 103 -18.16 -7.63 2.50
CA GLN A 103 -17.12 -8.54 2.02
C GLN A 103 -16.33 -7.94 0.85
N TRP A 104 -17.01 -7.28 -0.10
CA TRP A 104 -16.36 -6.61 -1.21
C TRP A 104 -15.46 -5.46 -0.73
N LEU A 105 -15.94 -4.60 0.18
CA LEU A 105 -15.16 -3.50 0.75
C LEU A 105 -13.89 -4.00 1.46
N ARG A 106 -13.98 -5.12 2.20
CA ARG A 106 -12.80 -5.74 2.82
C ARG A 106 -11.77 -6.21 1.81
N LYS A 107 -12.20 -6.83 0.71
CA LYS A 107 -11.29 -7.23 -0.38
C LYS A 107 -10.60 -6.01 -1.00
N GLN A 108 -11.34 -4.92 -1.23
CA GLN A 108 -10.76 -3.68 -1.73
C GLN A 108 -9.76 -3.08 -0.74
N TYR A 109 -10.07 -3.11 0.56
CA TYR A 109 -9.17 -2.64 1.61
C TYR A 109 -7.88 -3.46 1.68
N GLN A 110 -7.97 -4.78 1.58
CA GLN A 110 -6.80 -5.67 1.47
C GLN A 110 -5.93 -5.33 0.27
N SER A 111 -6.54 -5.14 -0.91
CA SER A 111 -5.80 -4.73 -2.11
C SER A 111 -5.13 -3.36 -1.94
N PHE A 112 -5.79 -2.42 -1.25
CA PHE A 112 -5.21 -1.12 -0.93
C PHE A 112 -4.02 -1.22 0.01
N VAL A 113 -4.14 -1.98 1.10
CA VAL A 113 -3.03 -2.27 2.03
C VAL A 113 -1.85 -2.91 1.28
N GLY A 114 -2.12 -3.92 0.45
CA GLY A 114 -1.11 -4.56 -0.38
C GLY A 114 -0.39 -3.53 -1.27
N ARG A 115 -1.15 -2.64 -1.92
CA ARG A 115 -0.56 -1.57 -2.73
C ARG A 115 0.30 -0.60 -1.92
N LEU A 116 -0.11 -0.24 -0.71
CA LEU A 116 0.72 0.60 0.16
C LEU A 116 2.03 -0.09 0.54
N LEU A 117 1.99 -1.39 0.86
CA LEU A 117 3.18 -2.18 1.11
C LEU A 117 4.10 -2.21 -0.12
N ASP A 118 3.54 -2.37 -1.33
CA ASP A 118 4.32 -2.31 -2.57
C ASP A 118 5.00 -0.95 -2.76
N LEU A 119 4.28 0.14 -2.47
CA LEU A 119 4.79 1.52 -2.61
C LEU A 119 5.94 1.88 -1.65
N VAL A 120 6.19 1.09 -0.61
CA VAL A 120 7.40 1.22 0.21
C VAL A 120 8.67 0.99 -0.61
N ASP A 121 8.58 0.20 -1.70
CA ASP A 121 9.66 -0.04 -2.67
C ASP A 121 9.55 0.82 -3.93
N ALA A 122 8.71 1.86 -3.95
CA ALA A 122 8.59 2.75 -5.11
C ALA A 122 9.91 3.49 -5.39
N ASP A 123 10.17 3.84 -6.65
CA ASP A 123 11.36 4.62 -7.04
C ASP A 123 11.32 6.07 -6.52
N ASP A 124 10.17 6.53 -6.02
CA ASP A 124 9.95 7.89 -5.53
C ASP A 124 9.87 7.94 -4.01
N VAL A 125 10.81 8.65 -3.40
CA VAL A 125 10.89 8.79 -1.94
C VAL A 125 9.63 9.41 -1.35
N SER A 126 8.98 10.35 -2.04
CA SER A 126 7.77 10.98 -1.52
C SER A 126 6.61 9.98 -1.47
N LEU A 127 6.51 9.08 -2.44
CA LEU A 127 5.56 7.96 -2.42
C LEU A 127 5.89 6.95 -1.33
N GLN A 128 7.16 6.59 -1.16
CA GLN A 128 7.59 5.66 -0.11
C GLN A 128 7.19 6.18 1.28
N VAL A 129 7.53 7.45 1.59
CA VAL A 129 7.20 8.10 2.86
C VAL A 129 5.68 8.21 3.05
N ALA A 130 4.95 8.58 1.99
CA ALA A 130 3.49 8.65 2.04
C ALA A 130 2.84 7.29 2.33
N ALA A 131 3.36 6.22 1.71
CA ALA A 131 2.88 4.87 1.93
C ALA A 131 3.11 4.41 3.37
N VAL A 132 4.32 4.63 3.91
CA VAL A 132 4.63 4.32 5.32
C VAL A 132 3.71 5.08 6.26
N LYS A 133 3.54 6.39 6.06
CA LYS A 133 2.64 7.20 6.88
C LYS A 133 1.21 6.65 6.88
N LEU A 134 0.68 6.31 5.70
CA LEU A 134 -0.65 5.71 5.58
C LEU A 134 -0.73 4.35 6.29
N LEU A 135 0.30 3.50 6.19
CA LEU A 135 0.34 2.22 6.90
C LEU A 135 0.35 2.39 8.43
N LEU A 136 1.07 3.40 8.95
CA LEU A 136 1.03 3.73 10.38
C LEU A 136 -0.35 4.25 10.80
N ASP A 137 -0.97 5.11 10.00
CA ASP A 137 -2.34 5.57 10.23
C ASP A 137 -3.35 4.40 10.25
N LEU A 138 -3.18 3.41 9.37
CA LEU A 138 -4.02 2.20 9.37
C LEU A 138 -3.76 1.32 10.59
N THR A 139 -2.51 1.25 11.06
CA THR A 139 -2.16 0.54 12.31
C THR A 139 -2.87 1.17 13.51
N ALA A 140 -2.91 2.50 13.58
CA ALA A 140 -3.61 3.22 14.65
C ALA A 140 -5.13 2.94 14.62
N VAL A 141 -5.75 2.97 13.44
CA VAL A 141 -7.18 2.63 13.29
C VAL A 141 -7.44 1.17 13.70
N SER A 142 -6.65 0.23 13.22
CA SER A 142 -6.81 -1.19 13.56
C SER A 142 -6.62 -1.45 15.06
N SER A 143 -5.65 -0.77 15.68
CA SER A 143 -5.43 -0.86 17.14
C SER A 143 -6.63 -0.34 17.93
N ALA A 144 -7.25 0.76 17.49
CA ALA A 144 -8.46 1.30 18.10
C ALA A 144 -9.66 0.34 17.96
N ASP A 145 -9.82 -0.30 16.80
CA ASP A 145 -10.86 -1.32 16.58
C ASP A 145 -10.65 -2.53 17.50
N LEU A 146 -9.40 -2.98 17.65
CA LEU A 146 -9.08 -4.09 18.55
C LEU A 146 -9.33 -3.72 20.02
N GLN A 147 -9.03 -2.48 20.44
CA GLN A 147 -9.34 -1.99 21.79
C GLN A 147 -10.84 -2.04 22.11
N GLN A 148 -11.70 -1.80 21.11
CA GLN A 148 -13.15 -1.90 21.29
C GLN A 148 -13.61 -3.35 21.52
N LEU A 149 -12.90 -4.32 20.95
CA LEU A 149 -13.20 -5.74 21.10
C LEU A 149 -12.59 -6.35 22.36
N ASP A 150 -11.36 -5.94 22.68
CA ASP A 150 -10.60 -6.36 23.84
C ASP A 150 -9.84 -5.15 24.42
N PRO A 151 -10.31 -4.58 25.55
CA PRO A 151 -9.66 -3.43 26.19
C PRO A 151 -8.21 -3.68 26.64
N ALA A 152 -7.79 -4.94 26.77
CA ALA A 152 -6.40 -5.29 27.10
C ALA A 152 -5.47 -5.18 25.88
N THR A 153 -6.02 -5.24 24.67
CA THR A 153 -5.24 -5.07 23.45
C THR A 153 -4.92 -3.60 23.25
N ILE A 154 -3.65 -3.21 23.29
CA ILE A 154 -3.23 -1.80 23.15
C ILE A 154 -2.86 -1.46 21.70
N PHE A 155 -2.40 -2.45 20.94
CA PHE A 155 -1.77 -2.22 19.64
C PHE A 155 -1.88 -3.43 18.72
N ASP A 156 -2.24 -3.21 17.45
CA ASP A 156 -2.30 -4.24 16.43
C ASP A 156 -0.91 -4.64 15.93
N ASN A 157 -0.22 -5.45 16.74
CA ASN A 157 1.10 -5.93 16.37
C ASN A 157 1.07 -6.97 15.24
N VAL A 158 -0.07 -7.58 14.93
CA VAL A 158 -0.21 -8.56 13.85
C VAL A 158 -0.15 -7.86 12.49
N PHE A 159 -0.79 -6.70 12.38
CA PHE A 159 -0.64 -5.84 11.21
C PHE A 159 0.72 -5.15 11.17
N PHE A 160 1.14 -4.56 12.30
CA PHE A 160 2.34 -3.74 12.33
C PHE A 160 3.64 -4.51 12.02
N ILE A 161 3.75 -5.79 12.40
CA ILE A 161 4.94 -6.58 12.04
C ILE A 161 5.12 -6.73 10.53
N GLN A 162 4.03 -6.74 9.75
CA GLN A 162 4.09 -6.78 8.29
C GLN A 162 4.62 -5.47 7.72
N VAL A 163 4.21 -4.34 8.31
CA VAL A 163 4.70 -2.99 7.97
C VAL A 163 6.19 -2.89 8.28
N VAL A 164 6.61 -3.30 9.48
CA VAL A 164 8.03 -3.30 9.88
C VAL A 164 8.85 -4.20 8.95
N HIS A 165 8.41 -5.43 8.71
CA HIS A 165 9.11 -6.31 7.78
C HIS A 165 9.28 -5.63 6.42
N ARG A 166 8.20 -5.06 5.86
CA ARG A 166 8.27 -4.40 4.56
C ARG A 166 9.26 -3.24 4.51
N ILE A 167 9.26 -2.36 5.51
CA ILE A 167 10.19 -1.21 5.61
C ILE A 167 11.65 -1.69 5.68
N PHE A 168 11.95 -2.68 6.52
CA PHE A 168 13.33 -3.13 6.75
C PHE A 168 13.84 -4.11 5.69
N THR A 169 12.95 -4.67 4.88
CA THR A 169 13.31 -5.40 3.65
C THR A 169 13.21 -4.56 2.38
N ALA A 170 13.00 -3.24 2.52
CA ALA A 170 12.89 -2.35 1.37
C ALA A 170 14.19 -2.35 0.57
N ARG A 171 14.08 -2.25 -0.76
CA ARG A 171 15.21 -2.44 -1.68
C ARG A 171 16.32 -1.42 -1.45
N GLU A 172 15.96 -0.17 -1.21
CA GLU A 172 16.90 0.94 -1.05
C GLU A 172 16.42 1.92 0.03
N TRP A 173 17.34 2.33 0.89
CA TRP A 173 17.11 3.37 1.90
C TRP A 173 17.86 4.64 1.47
N SER A 174 17.13 5.58 0.88
CA SER A 174 17.68 6.92 0.65
C SER A 174 17.86 7.65 1.99
N THR A 175 18.73 8.66 2.04
CA THR A 175 18.93 9.47 3.25
C THR A 175 17.66 10.20 3.67
N VAL A 176 16.87 10.68 2.71
CA VAL A 176 15.60 11.35 2.94
C VAL A 176 14.55 10.37 3.46
N PHE A 177 14.42 9.19 2.83
CA PHE A 177 13.53 8.14 3.30
C PHE A 177 13.86 7.72 4.74
N THR A 178 15.15 7.50 5.01
CA THR A 178 15.65 7.10 6.34
C THR A 178 15.26 8.12 7.40
N ARG A 179 15.55 9.42 7.17
CA ARG A 179 15.19 10.48 8.10
C ARG A 179 13.67 10.51 8.35
N ASP A 180 12.88 10.63 7.29
CA ASP A 180 11.44 10.86 7.42
C ASP A 180 10.70 9.65 8.01
N VAL A 181 11.12 8.43 7.66
CA VAL A 181 10.52 7.21 8.20
C VAL A 181 10.95 6.95 9.64
N LEU A 182 12.21 7.20 9.99
CA LEU A 182 12.63 7.06 11.39
C LEU A 182 11.94 8.07 12.29
N ASP A 183 11.77 9.32 11.83
CA ASP A 183 11.02 10.33 12.59
C ASP A 183 9.58 9.83 12.86
N LEU A 184 8.89 9.32 11.85
CA LEU A 184 7.54 8.74 11.98
C LEU A 184 7.49 7.53 12.95
N LEU A 185 8.50 6.67 12.90
CA LEU A 185 8.54 5.44 13.69
C LEU A 185 8.93 5.68 15.16
N LEU A 186 9.68 6.74 15.43
CA LEU A 186 10.20 7.05 16.77
C LEU A 186 9.37 8.08 17.53
N GLU A 187 8.45 8.78 16.83
CA GLU A 187 7.58 9.82 17.38
C GLU A 187 6.71 9.32 18.54
N LYS A 188 6.15 8.11 18.43
CA LYS A 188 5.21 7.55 19.42
C LYS A 188 5.81 6.37 20.19
N ASP A 189 5.57 6.34 21.50
CA ASP A 189 6.18 5.36 22.41
C ASP A 189 5.72 3.92 22.13
N ASP A 190 4.45 3.73 21.80
CA ASP A 190 3.87 2.44 21.42
C ASP A 190 4.49 1.91 20.12
N VAL A 191 4.52 2.72 19.07
CA VAL A 191 5.15 2.40 17.78
C VAL A 191 6.62 2.06 17.99
N ARG A 192 7.36 2.87 18.75
CA ARG A 192 8.78 2.64 19.07
C ARG A 192 9.00 1.33 19.82
N PHE A 193 8.18 1.03 20.83
CA PHE A 193 8.26 -0.21 21.58
C PHE A 193 8.04 -1.43 20.67
N TYR A 194 6.95 -1.44 19.90
CA TYR A 194 6.63 -2.56 19.02
C TYR A 194 7.61 -2.67 17.84
N LEU A 195 8.19 -1.57 17.38
CA LEU A 195 9.24 -1.56 16.37
C LEU A 195 10.45 -2.34 16.86
N LEU A 196 11.02 -1.97 18.01
CA LEU A 196 12.20 -2.63 18.57
C LEU A 196 11.93 -4.10 18.89
N LYS A 197 10.73 -4.42 19.39
CA LYS A 197 10.28 -5.79 19.62
C LYS A 197 10.23 -6.61 18.33
N ASN A 198 9.66 -6.06 17.26
CA ASN A 198 9.54 -6.76 15.98
C ASN A 198 10.90 -6.86 15.27
N LEU A 199 11.74 -5.84 15.33
CA LEU A 199 13.11 -5.90 14.79
C LEU A 199 13.94 -6.99 15.45
N THR A 200 13.84 -7.13 16.78
CA THR A 200 14.52 -8.21 17.51
C THR A 200 14.09 -9.58 16.98
N LYS A 201 12.79 -9.78 16.74
CA LYS A 201 12.28 -11.03 16.15
C LYS A 201 12.78 -11.27 14.73
N LEU A 202 12.78 -10.23 13.88
CA LEU A 202 13.26 -10.34 12.50
C LEU A 202 14.75 -10.73 12.48
N ILE A 203 15.58 -10.07 13.28
CA ILE A 203 17.01 -10.37 13.39
C ILE A 203 17.24 -11.80 13.90
N GLN A 204 16.50 -12.23 14.94
CA GLN A 204 16.60 -13.58 15.49
C GLN A 204 16.21 -14.66 14.48
N ASN A 205 15.18 -14.42 13.67
CA ASN A 205 14.77 -15.35 12.61
C ASN A 205 15.88 -15.50 11.56
N GLU A 206 16.42 -14.39 11.06
CA GLU A 206 17.51 -14.41 10.07
C GLU A 206 18.79 -15.11 10.60
N LEU A 207 19.13 -14.88 11.87
CA LEU A 207 20.27 -15.54 12.52
C LEU A 207 20.04 -17.05 12.70
N SER A 208 18.82 -17.45 13.04
CA SER A 208 18.45 -18.87 13.22
C SER A 208 18.41 -19.62 11.89
N ASP A 209 17.91 -18.97 10.84
CA ASP A 209 17.88 -19.53 9.48
C ASP A 209 19.30 -19.70 8.91
N THR A 210 20.22 -18.80 9.25
CA THR A 210 21.64 -18.90 8.86
C THR A 210 22.35 -20.04 9.61
N SER A 211 21.96 -20.35 10.84
CA SER A 211 22.50 -21.49 11.61
C SER A 211 21.97 -22.85 11.14
N SER A 212 20.96 -22.89 10.26
CA SER A 212 20.33 -24.11 9.73
C SER A 212 20.65 -24.38 8.25
N ALA A 213 21.50 -23.57 7.59
CA ALA A 213 21.70 -23.68 6.15
C ALA A 213 22.73 -24.75 5.74
N ALA A 214 22.28 -26.01 5.64
CA ALA A 214 22.59 -26.81 4.45
C ALA A 214 21.76 -26.27 3.27
N PRO A 215 22.27 -26.26 2.02
CA PRO A 215 21.69 -25.44 0.97
C PRO A 215 20.48 -26.14 0.33
N ALA A 216 19.27 -25.62 0.56
CA ALA A 216 18.11 -26.01 -0.23
C ALA A 216 17.12 -24.84 -0.41
N LEU A 217 17.21 -24.23 -1.60
CA LEU A 217 16.11 -23.73 -2.42
C LEU A 217 15.00 -22.90 -1.74
N ARG A 218 15.13 -21.58 -1.97
CA ARG A 218 14.08 -20.56 -1.95
C ARG A 218 12.70 -21.12 -2.30
N LYS A 219 11.78 -21.09 -1.34
CA LYS A 219 10.34 -20.95 -1.61
C LYS A 219 9.87 -19.64 -1.00
N ARG A 220 9.44 -18.72 -1.86
CA ARG A 220 8.63 -17.55 -1.49
C ARG A 220 7.39 -18.07 -0.75
N GLY A 221 7.38 -17.97 0.57
CA GLY A 221 6.23 -18.30 1.41
C GLY A 221 5.26 -17.12 1.39
N ALA A 222 4.10 -17.33 0.78
CA ALA A 222 2.93 -16.50 1.01
C ALA A 222 2.59 -16.54 2.51
N PHE A 223 2.50 -15.38 3.15
CA PHE A 223 1.90 -15.28 4.48
C PHE A 223 0.39 -15.56 4.37
N PRO A 224 -0.19 -16.31 5.32
CA PRO A 224 -1.61 -16.64 5.31
C PRO A 224 -2.48 -15.39 5.53
N ASP A 225 -3.58 -15.29 4.78
CA ASP A 225 -4.67 -14.34 4.98
C ASP A 225 -5.16 -14.35 6.44
N LEU A 226 -4.72 -13.38 7.23
CA LEU A 226 -5.14 -13.17 8.62
C LEU A 226 -6.14 -12.02 8.76
N LEU A 227 -7.06 -11.93 7.81
CA LEU A 227 -8.28 -11.13 7.92
C LEU A 227 -9.51 -12.05 7.77
N LYS A 228 -9.64 -12.98 8.73
CA LYS A 228 -10.90 -13.71 9.00
C LYS A 228 -11.66 -13.07 10.16
#